data_AF-A0A8C7XFY0-F1
#
_entry.id   AF-A0A8C7XFY0-F1
#
_cell.length_a   1.000
_cell.length_b   1.000
_cell.length_c   1.000
_cell.angle_alpha   90.00
_cell.angle_beta   90.00
_cell.angle_gamma   90.00
#
_symmetry.space_group_name_H-M   'P 1'
#
loop_
_entity.id
_entity.type
_entity.pdbx_description
1 polymer ?
#
loop_
_entity_poly.entity_id
_entity_poly.type
_entity_poly.pdbx_seq_one_letter_code
_entity_poly.pdbx_strand_id
1 'polypeptide(L)'
;EKSRGRVKRRRAEELLLRTTPEPEEPGLTPTGSALLLLTGARRTAKSWPLSFSQEELKKRLTPLQYHVTQERGTERAFTGEFTYHKDEGTYTCAVCGTPIFSSSSKFDSGSGWPSFFDIMKEDSVSLTDDFAHGMHRVEATCSQCGAHLGHLFDDGPRPTGKRYCINSASLDFQPKDADSSSNMPAGDGAAGASESGGKTEL
;
A
#
# COMPACT_ATOMS: atom_id res chain seq x y z
N GLU A 1 -42.22 -0.53 -52.51
CA GLU A 1 -40.91 -0.98 -51.98
C GLU A 1 -40.84 -0.76 -50.46
N LYS A 2 -41.01 -1.72 -49.53
CA LYS A 2 -40.09 -2.81 -49.09
C LYS A 2 -38.60 -2.41 -49.20
N SER A 3 -37.85 -2.28 -48.11
CA SER A 3 -37.41 -3.42 -47.29
C SER A 3 -37.06 -3.06 -45.83
N ARG A 4 -37.57 -3.90 -44.91
CA ARG A 4 -37.18 -4.00 -43.49
C ARG A 4 -36.21 -5.19 -43.35
N GLY A 5 -35.07 -5.02 -42.70
CA GLY A 5 -34.20 -6.13 -42.23
C GLY A 5 -34.20 -6.15 -40.70
N ARG A 6 -35.10 -6.90 -40.06
CA ARG A 6 -35.03 -8.33 -39.68
C ARG A 6 -33.91 -8.64 -38.67
N VAL A 7 -34.24 -8.37 -37.41
CA VAL A 7 -33.80 -9.07 -36.19
C VAL A 7 -33.72 -10.58 -36.46
N LYS A 8 -32.56 -11.19 -36.23
CA LYS A 8 -32.41 -12.65 -36.12
C LYS A 8 -32.07 -13.00 -34.67
N ARG A 9 -33.10 -13.39 -33.93
CA ARG A 9 -32.99 -14.30 -32.80
C ARG A 9 -32.49 -15.65 -33.33
N ARG A 10 -31.47 -16.24 -32.71
CA ARG A 10 -31.21 -17.68 -32.83
C ARG A 10 -31.18 -18.27 -31.42
N ARG A 11 -31.92 -19.36 -31.31
CA ARG A 11 -32.24 -20.18 -30.14
C ARG A 11 -31.01 -20.85 -29.55
N ALA A 12 -31.12 -21.09 -28.25
CA ALA A 12 -30.40 -22.06 -27.44
C ALA A 12 -30.70 -23.52 -27.83
N GLU A 13 -29.93 -24.41 -27.19
CA GLU A 13 -29.82 -25.89 -27.27
C GLU A 13 -28.52 -26.30 -27.98
N GLU A 14 -27.69 -27.21 -27.49
CA GLU A 14 -27.64 -28.10 -26.32
C GLU A 14 -26.24 -28.76 -26.40
N LEU A 15 -25.84 -29.50 -25.36
CA LEU A 15 -24.83 -30.55 -25.43
C LEU A 15 -23.36 -30.10 -25.39
N LEU A 16 -22.76 -30.22 -24.21
CA LEU A 16 -21.86 -31.33 -23.88
C LEU A 16 -21.32 -31.11 -22.46
N LEU A 17 -21.94 -31.80 -21.50
CA LEU A 17 -21.32 -32.05 -20.19
C LEU A 17 -20.00 -32.79 -20.45
N ARG A 18 -18.88 -32.10 -20.21
CA ARG A 18 -17.59 -32.75 -20.05
C ARG A 18 -17.54 -33.30 -18.64
N THR A 19 -17.86 -34.58 -18.50
CA THR A 19 -17.53 -35.38 -17.32
C THR A 19 -16.01 -35.46 -17.23
N THR A 20 -15.42 -34.76 -16.27
CA THR A 20 -14.04 -34.99 -15.85
C THR A 20 -14.00 -36.30 -15.06
N PRO A 21 -13.08 -37.23 -15.33
CA PRO A 21 -12.89 -38.39 -14.48
C PRO A 21 -12.37 -37.96 -13.10
N GLU A 22 -13.07 -38.40 -12.06
CA GLU A 22 -12.66 -38.38 -10.66
C GLU A 22 -11.28 -39.08 -10.52
N PRO A 23 -10.33 -38.54 -9.75
CA PRO A 23 -9.13 -39.29 -9.38
C PRO A 23 -9.52 -40.40 -8.38
N GLU A 24 -9.15 -41.63 -8.72
CA GLU A 24 -9.34 -42.81 -7.87
C GLU A 24 -8.57 -42.67 -6.54
N GLU A 25 -9.30 -42.80 -5.43
CA GLU A 25 -8.76 -42.96 -4.07
C GLU A 25 -8.15 -44.36 -3.90
N PRO A 26 -6.84 -44.51 -3.62
CA PRO A 26 -6.28 -45.83 -3.31
C PRO A 26 -6.65 -46.26 -1.89
N GLY A 27 -7.24 -47.46 -1.83
CA GLY A 27 -7.78 -48.11 -0.63
C GLY A 27 -6.82 -48.28 0.54
N LEU A 28 -7.39 -48.09 1.73
CA LEU A 28 -6.79 -48.28 3.03
C LEU A 28 -6.93 -49.75 3.45
N THR A 29 -5.83 -50.48 3.57
CA THR A 29 -5.77 -51.76 4.33
C THR A 29 -4.94 -51.56 5.60
N PRO A 30 -5.39 -52.04 6.78
CA PRO A 30 -4.70 -51.76 8.04
C PRO A 30 -3.79 -52.92 8.44
N THR A 31 -2.48 -52.81 8.23
CA THR A 31 -1.48 -53.56 8.99
C THR A 31 -0.11 -52.88 8.88
N GLY A 32 0.43 -52.43 10.01
CA GLY A 32 1.85 -52.06 10.12
C GLY A 32 2.09 -50.72 10.82
N SER A 33 2.60 -50.79 12.05
CA SER A 33 3.22 -49.66 12.75
C SER A 33 4.26 -48.95 11.87
N ALA A 34 4.05 -47.66 11.63
CA ALA A 34 5.08 -46.76 11.11
C ALA A 34 4.89 -45.35 11.69
N LEU A 35 5.72 -45.07 12.70
CA LEU A 35 6.27 -43.77 13.07
C LEU A 35 5.57 -42.52 12.51
N LEU A 36 4.84 -41.79 13.38
CA LEU A 36 4.36 -40.43 13.11
C LEU A 36 5.54 -39.51 12.78
N LEU A 37 5.79 -39.27 11.48
CA LEU A 37 6.53 -38.10 11.05
C LEU A 37 5.57 -36.91 11.12
N LEU A 38 5.64 -36.17 12.23
CA LEU A 38 5.12 -34.81 12.33
C LEU A 38 5.88 -33.93 11.32
N THR A 39 5.46 -33.94 10.06
CA THR A 39 5.86 -32.94 9.07
C THR A 39 5.18 -31.64 9.44
N GLY A 40 5.79 -30.91 10.39
CA GLY A 40 5.42 -29.55 10.68
C GLY A 40 5.54 -28.74 9.40
N ALA A 41 4.40 -28.36 8.82
CA ALA A 41 4.34 -27.37 7.76
C ALA A 41 5.03 -26.11 8.29
N ARG A 42 6.26 -25.87 7.85
CA ARG A 42 6.98 -24.64 8.13
C ARG A 42 6.18 -23.54 7.45
N ARG A 43 5.42 -22.78 8.25
CA ARG A 43 4.78 -21.54 7.82
C ARG A 43 5.89 -20.67 7.21
N THR A 44 5.86 -20.46 5.91
CA THR A 44 6.81 -19.57 5.24
C THR A 44 6.56 -18.18 5.79
N ALA A 45 7.51 -17.63 6.54
CA ALA A 45 7.44 -16.26 6.98
C ALA A 45 7.43 -15.36 5.74
N LYS A 46 6.46 -14.43 5.66
CA LYS A 46 6.41 -13.44 4.58
C LYS A 46 7.64 -12.55 4.71
N SER A 47 8.60 -12.71 3.80
CA SER A 47 9.84 -11.92 3.76
C SER A 47 9.65 -10.74 2.82
N TRP A 48 9.95 -9.53 3.30
CA TRP A 48 9.86 -8.30 2.51
C TRP A 48 11.25 -7.91 1.97
N PRO A 49 11.33 -7.23 0.81
CA PRO A 49 12.60 -6.76 0.24
C PRO A 49 13.43 -5.87 1.19
N LEU A 50 12.75 -5.03 1.97
CA LEU A 50 13.34 -4.12 2.95
C LEU A 50 12.91 -4.54 4.36
N SER A 51 13.85 -4.51 5.30
CA SER A 51 13.60 -4.78 6.71
C SER A 51 14.33 -3.76 7.57
N PHE A 52 13.72 -3.37 8.68
CA PHE A 52 14.24 -2.39 9.63
C PHE A 52 14.10 -2.96 11.04
N SER A 53 14.97 -2.56 11.97
CA SER A 53 14.83 -2.98 13.37
C SER A 53 13.70 -2.22 14.07
N GLN A 54 13.11 -2.83 15.10
CA GLN A 54 12.05 -2.16 15.86
C GLN A 54 12.57 -0.90 16.57
N GLU A 55 13.81 -0.93 17.05
CA GLU A 55 14.47 0.20 17.71
C GLU A 55 14.68 1.37 16.76
N GLU A 56 15.05 1.10 15.51
CA GLU A 56 15.17 2.13 14.48
C GLU A 56 13.81 2.76 14.17
N LEU A 57 12.79 1.93 13.96
CA LEU A 57 11.45 2.40 13.64
C LEU A 57 10.84 3.22 14.78
N LYS A 58 11.02 2.81 16.04
CA LYS A 58 10.54 3.58 17.21
C LYS A 58 11.24 4.93 17.39
N LYS A 59 12.47 5.08 16.87
CA LYS A 59 13.19 6.37 16.91
C LYS A 59 12.78 7.30 15.78
N ARG A 60 12.49 6.75 14.59
CA ARG A 60 12.18 7.54 13.39
C ARG A 60 10.70 7.89 13.26
N LEU A 61 9.81 6.97 13.64
CA LEU A 61 8.37 7.13 13.50
C LEU A 61 7.76 7.73 14.77
N THR A 62 6.71 8.54 14.59
CA THR A 62 5.85 8.92 15.71
C THR A 62 5.14 7.69 16.30
N PRO A 63 4.66 7.74 17.56
CA PRO A 63 3.93 6.63 18.16
C PRO A 63 2.72 6.18 17.33
N LEU A 64 1.99 7.13 16.72
CA LEU A 64 0.84 6.82 15.86
C LEU A 64 1.26 6.14 14.56
N GLN A 65 2.29 6.66 13.88
CA GLN A 65 2.82 6.04 12.66
C GLN A 65 3.32 4.62 12.94
N TYR A 66 4.03 4.41 14.07
CA TYR A 66 4.47 3.08 14.47
C TYR A 66 3.29 2.14 14.71
N HIS A 67 2.30 2.58 15.50
CA HIS A 67 1.11 1.78 15.79
C HIS A 67 0.34 1.39 14.52
N VAL A 68 0.12 2.34 13.61
CA VAL A 68 -0.55 2.07 12.33
C VAL A 68 0.27 1.10 11.48
N THR A 69 1.54 1.40 11.23
CA THR A 69 2.34 0.69 10.22
C THR A 69 2.86 -0.67 10.69
N GLN A 70 3.16 -0.83 11.98
CA GLN A 70 3.79 -2.03 12.54
C GLN A 70 2.80 -2.92 13.31
N GLU A 71 1.80 -2.31 13.94
CA GLU A 71 0.83 -3.02 14.80
C GLU A 71 -0.55 -3.12 14.15
N ARG A 72 -0.68 -2.76 12.87
CA ARG A 72 -1.93 -2.77 12.10
C ARG A 72 -3.04 -1.94 12.75
N GLY A 73 -2.64 -0.86 13.43
CA GLY A 73 -3.54 0.12 13.99
C GLY A 73 -4.30 0.89 12.91
N THR A 74 -5.38 1.55 13.31
CA THR A 74 -6.14 2.46 12.43
C THR A 74 -6.27 3.80 13.13
N GLU A 75 -5.90 4.89 12.44
CA GLU A 75 -6.04 6.24 12.98
C GLU A 75 -7.52 6.63 13.08
N ARG A 76 -7.85 7.59 13.94
CA ARG A 76 -9.23 8.07 14.06
C ARG A 76 -9.66 8.81 12.78
N ALA A 77 -10.90 8.58 12.35
CA ALA A 77 -11.48 9.26 11.20
C ALA A 77 -11.33 10.79 11.33
N PHE A 78 -11.02 11.44 10.21
CA PHE A 78 -10.87 12.89 10.05
C PHE A 78 -9.71 13.53 10.84
N THR A 79 -8.81 12.74 11.42
CA THR A 79 -7.65 13.26 12.17
C THR A 79 -6.34 13.23 11.40
N GLY A 80 -6.28 12.49 10.29
CA GLY A 80 -5.10 12.39 9.45
C GLY A 80 -4.82 13.69 8.67
N GLU A 81 -3.54 14.05 8.60
CA GLU A 81 -3.05 15.21 7.85
C GLU A 81 -3.46 15.16 6.37
N PHE A 82 -3.37 13.99 5.76
CA PHE A 82 -3.62 13.80 4.34
C PHE A 82 -5.08 13.54 3.98
N THR A 83 -6.00 13.53 4.95
CA THR A 83 -7.43 13.29 4.66
C THR A 83 -7.96 14.31 3.67
N TYR A 84 -7.79 15.60 3.95
CA TYR A 84 -8.27 16.70 3.10
C TYR A 84 -7.19 17.35 2.23
N HIS A 85 -5.98 16.82 2.27
CA HIS A 85 -4.85 17.30 1.48
C HIS A 85 -5.09 17.09 -0.02
N LYS A 86 -4.78 18.11 -0.84
CA LYS A 86 -5.07 18.16 -2.28
C LYS A 86 -3.88 18.62 -3.15
N ASP A 87 -2.71 18.79 -2.55
CA ASP A 87 -1.56 19.29 -3.29
C ASP A 87 -1.06 18.26 -4.32
N GLU A 88 -0.52 18.75 -5.43
CA GLU A 88 0.03 17.90 -6.48
C GLU A 88 1.36 17.29 -6.04
N GLY A 89 1.42 15.97 -6.07
CA GLY A 89 2.60 15.21 -5.69
C GLY A 89 2.34 13.73 -5.55
N THR A 90 3.27 13.08 -4.84
CA THR A 90 3.32 11.63 -4.66
C THR A 90 3.25 11.28 -3.18
N TYR A 91 2.39 10.34 -2.82
CA TYR A 91 2.33 9.77 -1.48
C TYR A 91 3.23 8.54 -1.41
N THR A 92 4.19 8.58 -0.49
CA THR A 92 5.18 7.53 -0.27
C THR A 92 4.91 6.78 1.02
N CYS A 93 5.40 5.55 1.14
CA CYS A 93 5.38 4.80 2.40
C CYS A 93 6.17 5.58 3.48
N ALA A 94 5.54 5.91 4.62
CA ALA A 94 6.22 6.58 5.73
C ALA A 94 7.40 5.77 6.30
N VAL A 95 7.41 4.45 6.08
CA VAL A 95 8.46 3.56 6.57
C VAL A 95 9.64 3.48 5.60
N CYS A 96 9.43 3.13 4.34
CA CYS A 96 10.54 2.88 3.41
C CYS A 96 10.70 3.93 2.30
N GLY A 97 9.84 4.94 2.23
CA GLY A 97 9.86 5.97 1.19
C GLY A 97 9.43 5.50 -0.20
N THR A 98 8.93 4.26 -0.34
CA THR A 98 8.47 3.75 -1.65
C THR A 98 7.25 4.54 -2.13
N PRO A 99 7.23 5.07 -3.37
CA PRO A 99 6.05 5.69 -3.97
C PRO A 99 4.88 4.70 -4.08
N ILE A 100 3.70 5.09 -3.58
CA ILE A 100 2.51 4.23 -3.58
C ILE A 100 1.37 4.85 -4.38
N PHE A 101 1.01 6.10 -4.06
CA PHE A 101 -0.16 6.76 -4.64
C PHE A 101 0.19 8.10 -5.27
N SER A 102 -0.50 8.43 -6.36
CA SER A 102 -0.44 9.76 -6.97
C SER A 102 -1.55 10.63 -6.41
N SER A 103 -1.28 11.93 -6.21
CA SER A 103 -2.32 12.93 -5.97
C SER A 103 -3.44 12.90 -7.03
N SER A 104 -3.12 12.56 -8.27
CA SER A 104 -4.12 12.44 -9.35
C SER A 104 -5.12 11.29 -9.16
N SER A 105 -4.78 10.27 -8.37
CA SER A 105 -5.70 9.17 -8.03
C SER A 105 -6.46 9.41 -6.73
N LYS A 106 -6.15 10.49 -6.00
CA LYS A 106 -6.80 10.84 -4.74
C LYS A 106 -8.18 11.41 -4.99
N PHE A 107 -9.15 11.02 -4.16
CA PHE A 107 -10.49 11.58 -4.17
C PHE A 107 -11.05 11.68 -2.75
N ASP A 108 -12.09 12.50 -2.58
CA ASP A 108 -12.82 12.58 -1.31
C ASP A 108 -13.94 11.54 -1.30
N SER A 109 -13.82 10.54 -0.42
CA SER A 109 -14.84 9.51 -0.23
C SER A 109 -15.82 9.82 0.91
N GLY A 110 -15.57 10.87 1.70
CA GLY A 110 -16.30 11.14 2.93
C GLY A 110 -16.07 10.13 4.07
N SER A 111 -15.14 9.17 3.91
CA SER A 111 -14.87 8.12 4.90
C SER A 111 -14.15 8.65 6.15
N GLY A 112 -13.39 9.74 6.00
CA GLY A 112 -12.53 10.30 7.03
C GLY A 112 -11.07 9.87 6.95
N TRP A 113 -10.70 9.05 5.97
CA TRP A 113 -9.31 8.70 5.66
C TRP A 113 -8.95 9.05 4.21
N PRO A 114 -7.66 9.32 3.93
CA PRO A 114 -7.16 9.41 2.55
C PRO A 114 -7.68 8.26 1.68
N SER A 115 -8.24 8.63 0.52
CA SER A 115 -8.86 7.68 -0.40
C SER A 115 -8.27 7.83 -1.80
N PHE A 116 -7.85 6.72 -2.39
CA PHE A 116 -7.28 6.67 -3.74
C PHE A 116 -8.00 5.63 -4.57
N PHE A 117 -8.19 5.87 -5.86
CA PHE A 117 -8.84 4.89 -6.74
C PHE A 117 -7.85 3.97 -7.46
N ASP A 118 -6.55 4.31 -7.46
CA ASP A 118 -5.52 3.58 -8.16
C ASP A 118 -4.13 3.76 -7.50
N ILE A 119 -3.23 2.82 -7.75
CA ILE A 119 -1.83 2.79 -7.29
C ILE A 119 -0.88 3.23 -8.40
N MET A 120 0.30 3.76 -8.05
CA MET A 120 1.28 4.23 -9.06
C MET A 120 1.97 3.09 -9.81
N LYS A 121 2.19 1.96 -9.14
CA LYS A 121 2.82 0.76 -9.69
C LYS A 121 2.08 -0.45 -9.14
N GLU A 122 1.81 -1.44 -9.98
CA GLU A 122 1.10 -2.67 -9.59
C GLU A 122 1.77 -3.36 -8.38
N ASP A 123 3.10 -3.34 -8.35
CA ASP A 123 3.89 -3.97 -7.28
C ASP A 123 4.13 -3.07 -6.07
N SER A 124 3.46 -1.92 -5.92
CA SER A 124 3.68 -1.03 -4.76
C SER A 124 2.91 -1.48 -3.50
N VAL A 125 1.82 -2.21 -3.68
CA VAL A 125 0.92 -2.66 -2.61
C VAL A 125 0.71 -4.17 -2.70
N SER A 126 0.86 -4.84 -1.57
CA SER A 126 0.45 -6.24 -1.39
C SER A 126 -0.91 -6.30 -0.72
N LEU A 127 -1.83 -7.05 -1.33
CA LEU A 127 -3.18 -7.28 -0.83
C LEU A 127 -3.27 -8.62 -0.10
N THR A 128 -3.98 -8.69 1.02
CA THR A 128 -4.16 -9.93 1.79
C THR A 128 -5.55 -9.94 2.44
N ASP A 129 -6.21 -11.09 2.47
CA ASP A 129 -7.51 -11.22 3.13
C ASP A 129 -7.39 -10.99 4.65
N ASP A 130 -8.24 -10.13 5.17
CA ASP A 130 -8.39 -9.78 6.58
C ASP A 130 -9.78 -10.20 7.06
N PHE A 131 -9.81 -11.16 7.99
CA PHE A 131 -11.03 -11.68 8.61
C PHE A 131 -11.24 -11.14 10.03
N ALA A 132 -10.50 -10.12 10.44
CA ALA A 132 -10.64 -9.52 11.76
C ALA A 132 -12.05 -8.96 11.98
N HIS A 133 -12.49 -8.97 13.25
CA HIS A 133 -13.80 -8.46 13.67
C HIS A 133 -15.02 -9.12 12.98
N GLY A 134 -14.86 -10.32 12.42
CA GLY A 134 -15.96 -11.06 11.78
C GLY A 134 -16.40 -10.48 10.43
N MET A 135 -15.60 -9.61 9.84
CA MET A 135 -15.82 -9.04 8.51
C MET A 135 -14.74 -9.54 7.56
N HIS A 136 -15.08 -9.73 6.27
CA HIS A 136 -14.09 -9.95 5.22
C HIS A 136 -13.70 -8.60 4.61
N ARG A 137 -12.43 -8.24 4.75
CA ARG A 137 -11.82 -7.06 4.15
C ARG A 137 -10.54 -7.46 3.43
N VAL A 138 -10.05 -6.61 2.54
CA VAL A 138 -8.75 -6.81 1.89
C VAL A 138 -7.77 -5.80 2.47
N GLU A 139 -6.81 -6.27 3.26
CA GLU A 139 -5.73 -5.45 3.82
C GLU A 139 -4.75 -5.03 2.73
N ALA A 140 -4.39 -3.74 2.73
CA ALA A 140 -3.35 -3.17 1.90
C ALA A 140 -2.07 -2.95 2.73
N THR A 141 -0.97 -3.55 2.27
CA THR A 141 0.36 -3.43 2.89
C THR A 141 1.39 -2.95 1.86
N CYS A 142 2.42 -2.23 2.28
CA CYS A 142 3.53 -1.87 1.40
C CYS A 142 4.28 -3.14 0.97
N SER A 143 4.43 -3.35 -0.33
CA SER A 143 5.12 -4.54 -0.86
C SER A 143 6.61 -4.60 -0.54
N GLN A 144 7.24 -3.44 -0.29
CA GLN A 144 8.68 -3.35 -0.09
C GLN A 144 9.10 -3.64 1.34
N CYS A 145 8.34 -3.17 2.34
CA CYS A 145 8.71 -3.31 3.75
C CYS A 145 7.63 -3.94 4.63
N GLY A 146 6.47 -4.27 4.07
CA GLY A 146 5.36 -4.89 4.80
C GLY A 146 4.56 -3.98 5.72
N ALA A 147 4.81 -2.67 5.70
CA ALA A 147 4.08 -1.71 6.53
C ALA A 147 2.58 -1.77 6.22
N HIS A 148 1.75 -1.82 7.27
CA HIS A 148 0.30 -1.70 7.13
C HIS A 148 -0.08 -0.30 6.65
N LEU A 149 -0.93 -0.23 5.62
CA LEU A 149 -1.40 1.02 5.03
C LEU A 149 -2.88 1.25 5.34
N GLY A 150 -3.71 0.22 5.15
CA GLY A 150 -5.15 0.29 5.34
C GLY A 150 -5.86 -0.85 4.63
N HIS A 151 -6.94 -0.55 3.90
CA HIS A 151 -7.77 -1.55 3.24
C HIS A 151 -8.22 -1.13 1.84
N LEU A 152 -8.48 -2.13 1.00
CA LEU A 152 -9.07 -2.00 -0.32
C LEU A 152 -10.55 -2.37 -0.28
N PHE A 153 -11.38 -1.56 -0.93
CA PHE A 153 -12.82 -1.76 -1.10
C PHE A 153 -13.24 -1.65 -2.58
N ASP A 154 -14.38 -2.24 -2.91
CA ASP A 154 -14.96 -2.28 -4.27
C ASP A 154 -16.04 -1.21 -4.52
N ASP A 155 -16.05 -0.16 -3.70
CA ASP A 155 -17.01 0.95 -3.73
C ASP A 155 -16.38 2.26 -4.23
N GLY A 156 -15.33 2.16 -5.04
CA GLY A 156 -14.62 3.31 -5.59
C GLY A 156 -15.24 3.89 -6.86
N PRO A 157 -14.75 5.06 -7.30
CA PRO A 157 -15.19 5.67 -8.55
C PRO A 157 -14.66 4.92 -9.78
N ARG A 158 -15.25 5.21 -10.95
CA ARG A 158 -14.64 4.84 -12.25
C ARG A 158 -13.29 5.57 -12.39
N PRO A 159 -12.30 4.99 -13.09
CA PRO A 159 -12.41 3.80 -13.95
C PRO A 159 -12.24 2.46 -13.25
N THR A 160 -11.59 2.40 -12.08
CA THR A 160 -11.21 1.15 -11.43
C THR A 160 -12.35 0.51 -10.62
N GLY A 161 -13.26 1.32 -10.09
CA GLY A 161 -14.26 0.88 -9.11
C GLY A 161 -13.65 0.54 -7.75
N LYS A 162 -12.37 0.85 -7.53
CA LYS A 162 -11.61 0.51 -6.33
C LYS A 162 -11.43 1.72 -5.44
N ARG A 163 -11.44 1.50 -4.13
CA ARG A 163 -11.13 2.51 -3.12
C ARG A 163 -10.10 1.96 -2.16
N TYR A 164 -8.88 2.47 -2.28
CA TYR A 164 -7.82 2.31 -1.30
C TYR A 164 -8.08 3.31 -0.17
N CYS A 165 -8.56 2.81 0.96
CA CYS A 165 -8.80 3.56 2.18
C CYS A 165 -7.57 3.44 3.08
N ILE A 166 -6.76 4.50 3.14
CA ILE A 166 -5.40 4.43 3.66
C ILE A 166 -5.25 5.37 4.86
N ASN A 167 -4.57 4.91 5.90
CA ASN A 167 -4.24 5.75 7.05
C ASN A 167 -3.25 6.84 6.63
N SER A 168 -3.53 8.10 6.96
CA SER A 168 -2.59 9.20 6.75
C SER A 168 -1.26 8.95 7.44
N ALA A 169 -1.28 8.41 8.67
CA ALA A 169 -0.07 8.06 9.42
C ALA A 169 0.76 6.92 8.79
N SER A 170 0.31 6.29 7.71
CA SER A 170 1.12 5.33 6.94
C SER A 170 1.82 5.95 5.74
N LEU A 171 1.51 7.21 5.43
CA LEU A 171 1.99 7.93 4.26
C LEU A 171 2.91 9.09 4.65
N ASP A 172 3.77 9.44 3.72
CA ASP A 172 4.50 10.70 3.64
C ASP A 172 4.23 11.33 2.26
N PHE A 173 4.54 12.61 2.05
CA PHE A 173 4.18 13.32 0.81
C PHE A 173 5.38 14.05 0.18
N GLN A 174 5.57 13.84 -1.12
CA GLN A 174 6.56 14.51 -1.95
C GLN A 174 5.84 15.45 -2.95
N PRO A 175 5.93 16.78 -2.78
CA PRO A 175 5.36 17.74 -3.73
C PRO A 175 6.02 17.64 -5.11
N LYS A 176 5.24 17.80 -6.17
CA LYS A 176 5.70 17.67 -7.57
C LYS A 176 6.79 18.68 -7.96
N ASP A 177 6.78 19.88 -7.37
CA ASP A 177 7.69 20.97 -7.75
C ASP A 177 8.96 21.07 -6.88
N ALA A 178 9.10 20.22 -5.85
CA ALA A 178 10.20 20.27 -4.89
C ALA A 178 11.57 19.84 -5.48
N ASP A 179 11.58 19.14 -6.63
CA ASP A 179 12.81 18.68 -7.31
C ASP A 179 13.60 19.79 -8.03
N SER A 180 13.14 21.04 -7.97
CA SER A 180 13.79 22.17 -8.66
C SER A 180 14.68 23.06 -7.76
N SER A 181 14.71 22.89 -6.44
CA SER A 181 15.53 23.75 -5.56
C SER A 181 15.79 23.19 -4.15
N SER A 182 16.74 22.25 -3.99
CA SER A 182 17.57 22.03 -2.78
C SER A 182 18.40 20.75 -2.96
N ASN A 183 19.71 20.63 -2.74
CA ASN A 183 20.75 21.48 -2.17
C ASN A 183 22.10 20.85 -2.55
N MET A 184 22.99 21.59 -3.23
CA MET A 184 24.40 21.21 -3.41
C MET A 184 25.18 21.68 -2.18
N PRO A 185 25.99 20.84 -1.49
CA PRO A 185 26.90 21.34 -0.47
C PRO A 185 28.16 21.86 -1.15
N ALA A 186 28.34 23.18 -1.18
CA ALA A 186 29.60 23.81 -1.55
C ALA A 186 30.37 24.24 -0.29
N GLY A 187 31.30 23.36 0.11
CA GLY A 187 32.70 23.65 0.46
C GLY A 187 33.06 24.77 1.44
N ASP A 188 33.78 24.36 2.48
CA ASP A 188 34.69 25.15 3.31
C ASP A 188 35.64 26.08 2.53
N GLY A 189 35.94 27.26 3.08
CA GLY A 189 36.99 28.16 2.62
C GLY A 189 37.24 29.33 3.59
N ALA A 190 38.41 29.31 4.22
CA ALA A 190 38.83 30.19 5.31
C ALA A 190 39.41 31.56 4.88
N ALA A 191 39.48 32.44 5.89
CA ALA A 191 40.45 33.52 6.13
C ALA A 191 40.32 34.86 5.36
N GLY A 192 40.19 35.95 6.15
CA GLY A 192 40.40 37.33 5.73
C GLY A 192 40.31 38.28 6.93
N ALA A 193 41.46 38.57 7.54
CA ALA A 193 41.62 39.56 8.60
C ALA A 193 41.40 40.99 8.07
N SER A 194 40.86 41.90 8.91
CA SER A 194 41.11 43.34 8.78
C SER A 194 40.92 44.06 10.11
N GLU A 195 42.06 44.52 10.60
CA GLU A 195 42.31 45.49 11.66
C GLU A 195 41.89 46.88 11.19
N SER A 196 41.21 47.67 12.02
CA SER A 196 41.13 49.13 11.79
C SER A 196 41.12 49.89 13.11
N GLY A 197 42.11 50.75 13.26
CA GLY A 197 42.39 51.53 14.45
C GLY A 197 41.42 52.68 14.68
N GLY A 198 41.01 52.84 15.93
CA GLY A 198 40.24 53.99 16.42
C GLY A 198 41.18 55.13 16.80
N LYS A 199 40.96 56.26 16.12
CA LYS A 199 41.71 57.51 16.21
C LYS A 199 41.34 58.30 17.48
N THR A 200 42.38 58.87 18.09
CA THR A 200 42.41 59.84 19.19
C THR A 200 41.67 61.14 18.84
N GLU A 201 40.94 61.73 19.81
CA GLU A 201 40.78 63.19 19.92
C GLU A 201 40.53 63.58 21.39
N LEU A 202 41.33 64.55 21.84
CA LEU A 202 41.22 65.38 23.05
C LEU A 202 41.08 66.81 22.55
#